data_AF-A0A962RRU3-F1
#
_entry.id   AF-A0A962RRU3-F1
#
_cell.length_a   1.000
_cell.length_b   1.000
_cell.length_c   1.000
_cell.angle_alpha   90.00
_cell.angle_beta   90.00
_cell.angle_gamma   90.00
#
_symmetry.space_group_name_H-M   'P 1'
#
loop_
_entity.id
_entity.type
_entity.pdbx_description
1 polymer ?
#
loop_
_entity_poly.entity_id
_entity_poly.type
_entity_poly.pdbx_seq_one_letter_code
_entity_poly.pdbx_strand_id
1 'polypeptide(L)'
;MILHATARLAAKLPAVAAEPIASTDTLGAWHGNLYVVDRRQCVMLCHDLTRYVLFLAGFTKATFAELNAAFGGLYLASLDAMGCAPATLARVRLAIGPLQADTRTDRSVLSAMRVAKGDFEPFLWHGTHVLDLDPLAIAARLNERPTRARGEWLWPAKAMRERVERL
;
A
#
# COMPACT_ATOMS: atom_id res chain seq x y z
N MET A 1 -8.09 3.28 -8.75
CA MET A 1 -6.86 3.52 -7.96
C MET A 1 -5.69 3.78 -8.89
N ILE A 2 -4.93 4.84 -8.63
CA ILE A 2 -3.65 5.10 -9.32
C ILE A 2 -2.49 4.48 -8.52
N LEU A 3 -1.62 3.74 -9.21
CA LEU A 3 -0.41 3.15 -8.67
C LEU A 3 0.84 3.69 -9.37
N HIS A 4 1.61 4.49 -8.66
CA HIS A 4 2.95 4.93 -9.01
C HIS A 4 3.96 3.80 -8.72
N ALA A 5 4.22 2.95 -9.71
CA ALA A 5 5.04 1.76 -9.56
C ALA A 5 6.53 2.06 -9.80
N THR A 6 7.42 1.57 -8.94
CA THR A 6 8.84 1.54 -9.27
C THR A 6 9.09 0.68 -10.51
N ALA A 7 10.19 0.93 -11.22
CA ALA A 7 10.54 0.18 -12.45
C ALA A 7 10.48 -1.35 -12.28
N ARG A 8 10.89 -1.86 -11.10
CA ARG A 8 10.85 -3.29 -10.79
C ARG A 8 9.42 -3.83 -10.67
N LEU A 9 8.51 -3.07 -10.07
CA LEU A 9 7.11 -3.44 -9.97
C LEU A 9 6.41 -3.28 -11.32
N ALA A 10 6.63 -2.15 -12.01
CA ALA A 10 6.07 -1.86 -13.32
C ALA A 10 6.34 -2.99 -14.34
N ALA A 11 7.55 -3.54 -14.35
CA ALA A 11 7.93 -4.68 -15.21
C ALA A 11 7.18 -6.00 -14.92
N LYS A 12 6.39 -6.07 -13.84
CA LYS A 12 5.55 -7.23 -13.48
C LYS A 12 4.06 -6.99 -13.72
N LEU A 13 3.65 -5.74 -13.89
CA LEU A 13 2.25 -5.39 -14.06
C LEU A 13 1.79 -5.66 -15.50
N PRO A 14 0.52 -6.04 -15.69
CA PRO A 14 -0.02 -6.37 -17.02
C PRO A 14 -0.10 -5.15 -17.95
N ALA A 15 -0.27 -3.95 -17.39
CA ALA A 15 -0.32 -2.70 -18.12
C ALA A 15 0.24 -1.57 -17.25
N VAL A 16 1.03 -0.68 -17.87
CA VAL A 16 1.60 0.51 -17.26
C VAL A 16 1.53 1.64 -18.29
N ALA A 17 0.97 2.78 -17.90
CA ALA A 17 0.91 3.97 -18.73
C ALA A 17 2.31 4.56 -18.91
N ALA A 18 2.61 5.00 -20.14
CA ALA A 18 3.86 5.69 -20.45
C ALA A 18 3.92 7.09 -19.83
N GLU A 19 2.77 7.78 -19.84
CA GLU A 19 2.64 9.11 -19.25
C GLU A 19 2.04 9.04 -17.84
N PRO A 20 2.44 9.96 -16.93
CA PRO A 20 1.86 10.04 -15.59
C PRO A 20 0.35 10.23 -15.63
N ILE A 21 -0.36 9.45 -14.82
CA ILE A 21 -1.81 9.51 -14.74
C ILE A 21 -2.20 10.67 -13.83
N ALA A 22 -3.04 11.58 -14.35
CA ALA A 22 -3.59 12.67 -13.56
C ALA A 22 -4.54 12.11 -12.50
N SER A 23 -4.33 12.49 -11.23
CA SER A 23 -5.15 12.02 -10.14
C SER A 23 -6.48 12.76 -10.07
N THR A 24 -7.55 12.07 -10.46
CA THR A 24 -8.94 12.42 -10.13
C THR A 24 -9.52 11.50 -9.04
N ASP A 25 -8.69 10.62 -8.48
CA ASP A 25 -9.14 9.57 -7.55
C ASP A 25 -9.46 10.13 -6.17
N THR A 26 -10.70 9.93 -5.74
CA THR A 26 -11.18 10.30 -4.40
C THR A 26 -10.38 9.64 -3.27
N LEU A 27 -9.91 8.40 -3.46
CA LEU A 27 -9.12 7.69 -2.46
C LEU A 27 -7.66 8.18 -2.42
N GLY A 28 -7.17 8.77 -3.50
CA GLY A 28 -5.79 9.20 -3.66
C GLY A 28 -4.89 8.13 -4.31
N ALA A 29 -3.70 8.56 -4.70
CA ALA A 29 -2.70 7.72 -5.36
C ALA A 29 -1.84 6.96 -4.35
N TRP A 30 -1.22 5.89 -4.83
CA TRP A 30 -0.33 5.04 -4.05
C TRP A 30 0.99 4.85 -4.78
N HIS A 31 2.09 4.76 -4.04
CA HIS A 31 3.36 4.25 -4.57
C HIS A 31 3.53 2.77 -4.25
N GLY A 32 4.00 2.00 -5.23
CA GLY A 32 4.26 0.58 -5.08
C GLY A 32 5.71 0.22 -5.36
N ASN A 33 6.28 -0.65 -4.53
CA ASN A 33 7.61 -1.19 -4.75
C ASN A 33 7.62 -2.72 -4.60
N LEU A 34 8.42 -3.37 -5.45
CA LEU A 34 8.63 -4.82 -5.43
C LEU A 34 9.86 -5.17 -4.59
N TYR A 35 9.65 -6.02 -3.60
CA TYR A 35 10.69 -6.66 -2.80
C TYR A 35 10.74 -8.16 -3.08
N VAL A 36 11.89 -8.76 -2.80
CA VAL A 36 12.05 -10.22 -2.73
C VAL A 36 12.46 -10.56 -1.31
N VAL A 37 11.61 -11.31 -0.61
CA VAL A 37 11.78 -11.73 0.79
C VAL A 37 11.52 -13.23 0.84
N ASP A 38 12.42 -14.01 1.45
CA ASP A 38 12.34 -15.48 1.47
C ASP A 38 12.11 -16.13 0.09
N ARG A 39 12.75 -15.56 -0.94
CA ARG A 39 12.58 -15.94 -2.36
C ARG A 39 11.15 -15.78 -2.88
N ARG A 40 10.30 -15.00 -2.20
CA ARG A 40 8.94 -14.63 -2.60
C ARG A 40 8.88 -13.18 -3.05
N GLN A 41 8.10 -12.93 -4.10
CA GLN A 41 7.85 -11.56 -4.57
C GLN A 41 6.79 -10.93 -3.67
N CYS A 42 7.12 -9.78 -3.11
CA CYS A 42 6.27 -9.06 -2.16
C CYS A 42 6.10 -7.61 -2.61
N VAL A 43 4.90 -7.08 -2.50
CA VAL A 43 4.57 -5.72 -2.90
C VAL A 43 4.29 -4.90 -1.63
N MET A 44 5.04 -3.82 -1.45
CA MET A 44 4.72 -2.80 -0.47
C MET A 44 4.08 -1.62 -1.18
N LEU A 45 2.93 -1.17 -0.67
CA LEU A 45 2.16 -0.06 -1.19
C LEU A 45 2.12 1.04 -0.12
N CYS A 46 2.29 2.30 -0.50
CA CYS A 46 2.30 3.44 0.40
C CYS A 46 1.43 4.57 -0.17
N HIS A 47 0.44 5.02 0.60
CA HIS A 47 -0.45 6.07 0.16
C HIS A 47 0.22 7.45 0.13
N ASP A 48 0.02 8.19 -0.96
CA ASP A 48 0.74 9.42 -1.30
C ASP A 48 0.50 10.61 -0.38
N LEU A 49 -0.58 10.60 0.39
CA LEU A 49 -0.89 11.70 1.31
C LEU A 49 -0.70 11.27 2.77
N THR A 50 -1.23 10.11 3.13
CA THR A 50 -1.30 9.66 4.52
C THR A 50 -0.13 8.77 4.91
N ARG A 51 0.73 8.37 3.94
CA ARG A 51 1.83 7.42 4.16
C ARG A 51 1.37 6.08 4.72
N TYR A 52 0.09 5.74 4.52
CA TYR A 52 -0.47 4.47 4.95
C TYR A 52 0.12 3.34 4.13
N VAL A 53 0.66 2.32 4.79
CA VAL A 53 1.41 1.23 4.17
C VAL A 53 0.63 -0.07 4.23
N LEU A 54 0.59 -0.78 3.12
CA LEU A 54 0.14 -2.16 3.03
C LEU A 54 1.26 -3.03 2.48
N PHE A 55 1.33 -4.28 2.94
CA PHE A 55 2.32 -5.26 2.49
C PHE A 55 1.63 -6.55 2.09
N LEU A 56 1.88 -7.00 0.87
CA LEU A 56 1.31 -8.22 0.29
C LEU A 56 2.46 -9.14 -0.14
N ALA A 57 2.45 -10.39 0.32
CA ALA A 57 3.48 -11.37 0.03
C ALA A 57 3.02 -12.45 -0.96
N GLY A 58 3.97 -13.16 -1.56
CA GLY A 58 3.68 -14.40 -2.29
C GLY A 58 3.24 -14.24 -3.74
N PHE A 59 3.54 -13.11 -4.39
CA PHE A 59 3.22 -12.97 -5.81
C PHE A 59 4.05 -13.91 -6.68
N THR A 60 3.42 -14.36 -7.76
CA THR A 60 4.04 -15.05 -8.89
C THR A 60 3.78 -14.22 -10.14
N LYS A 61 4.43 -14.57 -11.26
CA LYS A 61 4.16 -13.91 -12.55
C LYS A 61 2.66 -13.94 -12.91
N ALA A 62 1.97 -15.05 -12.63
CA ALA A 62 0.56 -15.20 -12.94
C ALA A 62 -0.35 -14.33 -12.05
N THR A 63 0.01 -14.16 -10.78
CA THR A 63 -0.86 -13.50 -9.79
C THR A 63 -0.68 -11.98 -9.73
N PHE A 64 0.26 -11.38 -10.47
CA PHE A 64 0.34 -9.92 -10.56
C PHE A 64 -0.88 -9.26 -11.21
N ALA A 65 -1.62 -9.99 -12.04
CA ALA A 65 -2.91 -9.52 -12.57
C ALA A 65 -3.97 -9.32 -11.46
N GLU A 66 -3.81 -10.02 -10.33
CA GLU A 66 -4.73 -9.99 -9.19
C GLU A 66 -4.37 -8.91 -8.16
N LEU A 67 -3.29 -8.13 -8.39
CA LEU A 67 -2.81 -7.12 -7.44
C LEU A 67 -3.91 -6.15 -7.01
N ASN A 68 -4.80 -5.73 -7.92
CA ASN A 68 -5.91 -4.84 -7.57
C ASN A 68 -6.88 -5.48 -6.56
N ALA A 69 -7.22 -6.75 -6.76
CA ALA A 69 -8.11 -7.48 -5.87
C ALA A 69 -7.46 -7.75 -4.50
N ALA A 70 -6.19 -8.18 -4.50
CA ALA A 70 -5.41 -8.40 -3.28
C ALA A 70 -5.25 -7.11 -2.46
N PHE A 71 -4.94 -6.00 -3.13
CA PHE A 71 -4.91 -4.67 -2.50
C PHE A 71 -6.27 -4.30 -1.91
N GLY A 72 -7.35 -4.40 -2.70
CA GLY A 72 -8.68 -3.98 -2.24
C GLY A 72 -9.16 -4.78 -1.03
N GLY A 73 -8.91 -6.10 -1.03
CA GLY A 73 -9.23 -6.96 0.11
C GLY A 73 -8.47 -6.57 1.38
N LEU A 74 -7.14 -6.46 1.30
CA LEU A 74 -6.32 -6.08 2.46
C LEU A 74 -6.62 -4.66 2.94
N TYR A 75 -6.84 -3.72 2.02
CA TYR A 75 -7.14 -2.33 2.37
C TYR A 75 -8.46 -2.23 3.13
N LEU A 76 -9.53 -2.88 2.66
CA LEU A 76 -10.81 -2.89 3.37
C LEU A 76 -10.72 -3.58 4.73
N ALA A 77 -10.02 -4.72 4.80
CA ALA A 77 -9.80 -5.43 6.07
C ALA A 77 -9.00 -4.59 7.06
N SER A 78 -7.99 -3.84 6.59
CA SER A 78 -7.18 -2.98 7.46
C SER A 78 -7.96 -1.76 7.96
N LEU A 79 -8.84 -1.18 7.14
CA LEU A 79 -9.75 -0.11 7.58
C LEU A 79 -10.76 -0.61 8.62
N ASP A 80 -11.30 -1.81 8.43
CA ASP A 80 -12.25 -2.44 9.36
C ASP A 80 -11.59 -2.77 10.70
N ALA A 81 -10.38 -3.33 10.69
CA ALA A 81 -9.60 -3.59 11.89
C ALA A 81 -9.23 -2.29 12.64
N MET A 82 -9.09 -1.18 11.91
CA MET A 82 -8.97 0.15 12.51
C MET A 82 -10.32 0.71 12.98
N GLY A 83 -11.43 -0.02 12.96
CA GLY A 83 -12.73 0.45 13.46
C GLY A 83 -13.41 1.52 12.59
N CYS A 84 -13.13 1.56 11.28
CA CYS A 84 -13.91 2.42 10.38
C CYS A 84 -15.37 1.96 10.33
N ALA A 85 -16.32 2.90 10.34
CA ALA A 85 -17.74 2.57 10.32
C ALA A 85 -18.13 1.77 9.05
N PRO A 86 -19.09 0.83 9.12
CA PRO A 86 -19.52 0.03 7.96
C PRO A 86 -19.95 0.87 6.74
N ALA A 87 -20.59 2.01 6.98
CA ALA A 87 -20.96 2.95 5.92
C ALA A 87 -19.74 3.54 5.19
N THR A 88 -18.67 3.84 5.93
CA THR A 88 -17.39 4.31 5.36
C THR A 88 -16.73 3.20 4.54
N LEU A 89 -16.69 1.96 5.06
CA LEU A 89 -16.17 0.81 4.32
C LEU A 89 -16.93 0.56 3.01
N ALA A 90 -18.26 0.76 3.02
CA ALA A 90 -19.06 0.65 1.81
C ALA A 90 -18.70 1.72 0.76
N ARG A 91 -18.51 2.98 1.16
CA ARG A 91 -18.08 4.06 0.26
C ARG A 91 -16.68 3.80 -0.29
N VAL A 92 -15.73 3.39 0.56
CA VAL A 92 -14.38 3.01 0.13
C VAL A 92 -14.44 1.88 -0.90
N ARG A 93 -15.21 0.82 -0.64
CA ARG A 93 -15.36 -0.31 -1.57
C ARG A 93 -15.87 0.12 -2.95
N LEU A 94 -16.82 1.06 -3.00
CA LEU A 94 -17.31 1.63 -4.27
C LEU A 94 -16.27 2.52 -4.95
N ALA A 95 -15.43 3.21 -4.18
CA ALA A 95 -14.39 4.08 -4.67
C ALA A 95 -13.11 3.35 -5.14
N ILE A 96 -12.90 2.09 -4.71
CA ILE A 96 -11.82 1.24 -5.23
C ILE A 96 -12.15 0.87 -6.68
N GLY A 97 -11.75 1.76 -7.60
CA GLY A 97 -11.78 1.49 -9.04
C GLY A 97 -10.65 0.57 -9.49
N PRO A 98 -10.60 0.23 -10.79
CA PRO A 98 -9.51 -0.55 -11.36
C PRO A 98 -8.14 0.10 -11.07
N LEU A 99 -7.12 -0.74 -10.92
CA LEU A 99 -5.74 -0.30 -10.76
C LEU A 99 -5.21 0.19 -12.10
N GLN A 100 -4.77 1.44 -12.12
CA GLN A 100 -4.09 2.07 -13.25
C GLN A 100 -2.67 2.42 -12.80
N ALA A 101 -1.66 1.85 -13.46
CA ALA A 101 -0.27 2.04 -13.06
C ALA A 101 0.45 3.02 -13.99
N ASP A 102 1.36 3.80 -13.42
CA ASP A 102 2.39 4.55 -14.14
C ASP A 102 3.74 4.39 -13.41
N THR A 103 4.78 5.09 -13.87
CA THR A 103 6.11 5.09 -13.24
C THR A 103 6.51 6.43 -12.66
N ARG A 104 5.56 7.31 -12.34
CA ARG A 104 5.86 8.55 -11.62
C ARG A 104 6.45 8.20 -10.25
N THR A 105 7.35 9.05 -9.75
CA THR A 105 7.97 8.83 -8.43
C THR A 105 7.98 10.08 -7.58
N ASP A 106 7.65 9.95 -6.30
CA ASP A 106 7.81 10.97 -5.26
C ASP A 106 8.88 10.52 -4.25
N ARG A 107 9.99 11.27 -4.19
CA ARG A 107 11.12 11.00 -3.28
C ARG A 107 10.73 10.98 -1.79
N SER A 108 9.72 11.76 -1.38
CA SER A 108 9.22 11.77 -0.01
C SER A 108 8.47 10.48 0.31
N VAL A 109 7.66 9.98 -0.63
CA VAL A 109 6.93 8.72 -0.46
C VAL A 109 7.92 7.55 -0.48
N LEU A 110 8.87 7.54 -1.41
CA LEU A 110 9.92 6.50 -1.48
C LEU A 110 10.78 6.45 -0.21
N SER A 111 11.09 7.61 0.39
CA SER A 111 11.78 7.66 1.68
C SER A 111 10.95 7.02 2.80
N ALA A 112 9.66 7.36 2.88
CA ALA A 112 8.76 6.75 3.86
C ALA A 112 8.60 5.23 3.68
N MET A 113 8.59 4.73 2.44
CA MET A 113 8.60 3.29 2.14
C MET A 113 9.89 2.62 2.58
N ARG A 114 11.05 3.29 2.44
CA ARG A 114 12.31 2.76 2.95
C ARG A 114 12.28 2.60 4.47
N VAL A 115 11.72 3.57 5.19
CA VAL A 115 11.55 3.46 6.65
C VAL A 115 10.58 2.32 6.97
N ALA A 116 9.42 2.25 6.29
CA ALA A 116 8.46 1.17 6.50
C ALA A 116 9.05 -0.23 6.23
N LYS A 117 9.96 -0.35 5.26
CA LYS A 117 10.71 -1.58 5.01
C LYS A 117 11.61 -1.94 6.19
N GLY A 118 12.31 -0.97 6.79
CA GLY A 118 13.09 -1.19 8.01
C GLY A 118 12.21 -1.61 9.18
N ASP A 119 11.03 -1.00 9.33
CA ASP A 119 10.04 -1.37 10.36
C ASP A 119 9.42 -2.76 10.13
N PHE A 120 9.42 -3.24 8.89
CA PHE A 120 8.94 -4.58 8.51
C PHE A 120 9.99 -5.68 8.78
N GLU A 121 11.28 -5.39 8.63
CA GLU A 121 12.36 -6.39 8.81
C GLU A 121 12.32 -7.17 10.13
N PRO A 122 11.99 -6.55 11.29
CA PRO A 122 11.86 -7.25 12.57
C PRO A 122 10.88 -8.42 12.59
N PHE A 123 9.85 -8.41 11.74
CA PHE A 123 8.88 -9.50 11.67
C PHE A 123 9.47 -10.79 11.10
N LEU A 124 10.57 -10.68 10.34
CA LEU A 124 11.28 -11.81 9.74
C LEU A 124 12.39 -12.33 10.66
N TRP A 125 12.66 -11.64 11.77
CA TRP A 125 13.67 -12.10 12.72
C TRP A 125 13.23 -13.44 13.32
N HIS A 126 14.21 -14.24 13.71
CA HIS A 126 14.01 -15.60 14.23
C HIS A 126 13.49 -16.62 13.22
N GLY A 127 13.56 -16.31 11.91
CA GLY A 127 13.30 -17.28 10.84
C GLY A 127 11.83 -17.44 10.47
N THR A 128 10.96 -16.54 10.91
CA THR A 128 9.56 -16.49 10.46
C THR A 128 9.52 -16.24 8.95
N HIS A 129 8.92 -17.17 8.21
CA HIS A 129 8.82 -17.05 6.77
C HIS A 129 7.75 -16.03 6.39
N VAL A 130 7.99 -15.21 5.36
CA VAL A 130 7.14 -14.08 4.97
C VAL A 130 5.69 -14.44 4.67
N LEU A 131 5.42 -15.68 4.24
CA LEU A 131 4.05 -16.16 3.97
C LEU A 131 3.27 -16.54 5.24
N ASP A 132 3.96 -16.72 6.36
CA ASP A 132 3.36 -17.09 7.64
C ASP A 132 3.00 -15.84 8.47
N LEU A 133 3.35 -14.65 7.99
CA LEU A 133 3.00 -13.39 8.62
C LEU A 133 1.53 -13.03 8.34
N ASP A 134 0.82 -12.59 9.37
CA ASP A 134 -0.52 -12.01 9.22
C ASP A 134 -0.42 -10.62 8.54
N PRO A 135 -0.92 -10.46 7.30
CA PRO A 135 -0.84 -9.20 6.58
C PRO A 135 -1.61 -8.07 7.28
N LEU A 136 -2.66 -8.39 8.05
CA LEU A 136 -3.44 -7.42 8.80
C LEU A 136 -2.67 -6.92 10.02
N ALA A 137 -2.02 -7.83 10.76
CA ALA A 137 -1.15 -7.46 11.88
C ALA A 137 0.05 -6.61 11.41
N ILE A 138 0.65 -6.95 10.26
CA ILE A 138 1.70 -6.14 9.64
C ILE A 138 1.17 -4.75 9.30
N ALA A 139 0.02 -4.67 8.62
CA ALA A 139 -0.59 -3.38 8.26
C ALA A 139 -0.87 -2.53 9.50
N ALA A 140 -1.42 -3.12 10.58
CA ALA A 140 -1.64 -2.40 11.83
C ALA A 140 -0.33 -1.81 12.36
N ARG A 141 0.73 -2.63 12.49
CA ARG A 141 2.01 -2.15 13.04
C ARG A 141 2.68 -1.10 12.18
N LEU A 142 2.74 -1.28 10.85
CA LEU A 142 3.42 -0.33 9.96
C LEU A 142 2.76 1.05 9.92
N ASN A 143 1.49 1.13 10.32
CA ASN A 143 0.69 2.35 10.32
C ASN A 143 0.49 2.98 11.70
N GLU A 144 0.83 2.27 12.78
CA GLU A 144 0.80 2.75 14.16
C GLU A 144 2.15 3.37 14.56
N ARG A 145 2.66 4.28 13.72
CA ARG A 145 3.93 4.97 13.95
C ARG A 145 3.90 6.40 13.45
N PRO A 146 4.62 7.34 14.08
CA PRO A 146 4.82 8.65 13.52
C PRO A 146 5.67 8.57 12.26
N THR A 147 5.31 9.33 11.24
CA THR A 147 6.11 9.51 10.01
C THR A 147 6.10 10.96 9.58
N ARG A 148 7.06 11.35 8.74
CA ARG A 148 7.12 12.69 8.17
C ARG A 148 6.62 12.71 6.73
N ALA A 149 5.72 13.62 6.42
CA ALA A 149 5.32 13.93 5.05
C ALA A 149 5.42 15.45 4.84
N ARG A 150 6.16 15.86 3.81
CA ARG A 150 6.32 17.29 3.43
C ARG A 150 6.75 18.22 4.58
N GLY A 151 7.51 17.69 5.54
CA GLY A 151 8.03 18.45 6.69
C GLY A 151 7.22 18.28 7.98
N GLU A 152 5.97 17.83 7.88
CA GLU A 152 5.05 17.66 9.00
C GLU A 152 5.02 16.23 9.53
N TRP A 153 4.71 16.08 10.82
CA TRP A 153 4.50 14.80 11.46
C TRP A 153 3.04 14.36 11.29
N LEU A 154 2.84 13.09 10.94
CA LEU A 154 1.53 12.46 10.90
C LEU A 154 1.59 11.02 11.39
N TRP A 155 0.44 10.49 11.79
CA TRP A 155 0.23 9.06 12.06
C TRP A 155 -0.56 8.46 10.91
N PRO A 156 0.00 7.50 10.14
CA PRO A 156 -0.64 6.99 8.94
C PRO A 156 -2.04 6.43 9.17
N ALA A 157 -2.23 5.63 10.22
CA ALA A 157 -3.54 5.07 10.57
C ALA A 157 -4.59 6.16 10.81
N LYS A 158 -4.24 7.15 11.63
CA LYS A 158 -5.12 8.30 11.93
C LYS A 158 -5.43 9.10 10.67
N ALA A 159 -4.40 9.50 9.93
CA ALA A 159 -4.55 10.29 8.71
C ALA A 159 -5.36 9.56 7.63
N MET A 160 -5.21 8.23 7.52
CA MET A 160 -6.01 7.42 6.61
C MET A 160 -7.46 7.33 7.04
N ARG A 161 -7.73 7.10 8.33
CA ARG A 161 -9.11 7.10 8.87
C ARG A 161 -9.81 8.42 8.58
N GLU A 162 -9.20 9.54 8.96
CA GLU A 162 -9.73 10.88 8.70
C GLU A 162 -9.95 11.17 7.20
N ARG A 163 -9.15 10.55 6.33
CA ARG A 163 -9.31 10.69 4.88
C ARG A 163 -10.53 9.91 4.38
N VAL A 164 -10.67 8.65 4.77
CA VAL A 164 -11.78 7.81 4.28
C VAL A 164 -13.12 8.23 4.87
N GLU A 165 -13.14 8.83 6.05
CA GLU A 165 -14.35 9.42 6.64
C GLU A 165 -14.87 10.64 5.87
N ARG A 166 -14.01 11.30 5.09
CA ARG A 166 -14.36 12.45 4.24
C ARG A 166 -14.79 12.09 2.82
N LEU A 167 -14.74 10.79 2.44
CA LEU A 167 -15.38 10.28 1.23
C LEU A 167 -16.90 10.32 1.40
#